data_AF-G2GNQ9-F1
#
_entry.id   AF-G2GNQ9-F1
#
_cell.length_a   1.000
_cell.length_b   1.000
_cell.length_c   1.000
_cell.angle_alpha   90.00
_cell.angle_beta   90.00
_cell.angle_gamma   90.00
#
_symmetry.space_group_name_H-M   'P 1'
#
loop_
_entity.id
_entity.type
_entity.pdbx_description
1 polymer ?
#
loop_
_entity_poly.entity_id
_entity_poly.type
_entity_poly.pdbx_seq_one_letter_code
_entity_poly.pdbx_strand_id
1 'polypeptide(L)' 'MGDQVTHDMYGLGRVIGVEDGIAALVDFGSAQRRIPSPYAKMTKL' A
#
# COMPACT_ATOMS: atom_id res chain seq x y z
N MET A 1 -2.72 13.77 2.41
CA MET A 1 -3.14 12.79 3.44
C MET A 1 -4.06 11.78 2.78
N GLY A 2 -3.56 10.60 2.40
CA GLY A 2 -4.29 9.62 1.58
C GLY A 2 -3.51 9.25 0.33
N ASP A 3 -2.35 8.64 0.54
CA ASP A 3 -1.52 8.16 -0.55
C ASP A 3 -2.25 7.02 -1.27
N GLN A 4 -2.50 7.18 -2.58
CA GLN A 4 -3.12 6.15 -3.40
C GLN A 4 -2.02 5.35 -4.10
N VAL A 5 -2.16 4.04 -4.01
CA VAL A 5 -1.17 3.08 -4.50
C VAL A 5 -1.89 2.12 -5.42
N THR A 6 -1.46 2.08 -6.67
CA THR A 6 -2.07 1.18 -7.65
C THR A 6 -1.30 -0.13 -7.64
N HIS A 7 -1.99 -1.25 -7.37
CA HIS A 7 -1.41 -2.58 -7.39
C HIS A 7 -1.94 -3.32 -8.61
N ASP A 8 -1.03 -3.75 -9.50
CA ASP A 8 -1.36 -4.33 -10.81
C ASP A 8 -2.36 -5.51 -10.73
N MET A 9 -2.29 -6.30 -9.65
CA MET A 9 -3.16 -7.46 -9.43
C MET A 9 -4.50 -7.15 -8.72
N TYR A 10 -4.59 -6.06 -7.95
CA TYR A 10 -5.75 -5.78 -7.08
C TYR A 10 -6.45 -4.44 -7.39
N GLY A 11 -5.87 -3.61 -8.26
CA GLY A 11 -6.37 -2.28 -8.57
C GLY A 11 -5.89 -1.22 -7.59
N LEU A 12 -6.72 -0.22 -7.34
CA LEU A 12 -6.39 0.95 -6.53
C LEU A 12 -6.48 0.62 -5.03
N GLY A 13 -5.38 0.80 -4.32
CA GLY A 13 -5.29 0.73 -2.87
C GLY A 13 -5.07 2.10 -2.26
N ARG A 14 -5.50 2.26 -1.01
CA ARG A 14 -5.26 3.46 -0.21
C ARG A 14 -4.36 3.11 0.96
N VAL A 15 -3.28 3.86 1.13
CA VAL A 15 -2.44 3.73 2.31
C VAL A 15 -3.22 4.26 3.51
N ILE A 16 -3.54 3.35 4.43
CA ILE A 16 -4.22 3.65 5.70
C ILE A 16 -3.24 3.77 6.87
N GLY A 17 -2.00 3.30 6.69
CA GLY A 17 -0.94 3.44 7.67
C GLY A 17 0.43 3.14 7.07
N VAL A 18 1.46 3.75 7.62
CA VAL A 18 2.85 3.44 7.29
C VAL A 18 3.58 3.23 8.61
N GLU A 19 4.13 2.04 8.80
CA GLU A 19 5.13 1.73 9.82
C GLU A 19 6.48 2.25 9.27
N ASP A 20 6.91 3.39 9.78
CA ASP A 20 8.09 4.14 9.34
C ASP A 20 9.33 3.23 9.27
N GLY A 21 9.74 2.89 8.03
CA GLY A 21 10.88 2.00 7.76
C GLY A 21 10.60 0.49 7.78
N ILE A 22 9.40 0.03 8.14
CA ILE A 22 9.10 -1.40 8.33
C ILE A 22 8.10 -1.92 7.31
N ALA A 23 6.90 -1.32 7.21
CA ALA A 23 5.84 -1.79 6.33
C ALA A 23 4.75 -0.72 6.09
N ALA A 24 4.06 -0.80 4.96
CA ALA A 24 2.90 0.02 4.65
C ALA A 24 1.63 -0.82 4.73
N LEU A 25 0.63 -0.30 5.43
CA LEU A 25 -0.73 -0.86 5.50
C LEU A 25 -1.57 -0.20 4.43
N VAL A 26 -2.02 -1.02 3.48
CA VAL A 26 -2.79 -0.58 2.33
C VAL A 26 -4.10 -1.30 2.30
N ASP A 27 -5.17 -0.52 2.25
CA ASP A 27 -6.52 -1.01 2.09
C ASP A 27 -6.93 -0.99 0.63
N PHE A 28 -7.28 -2.14 0.07
CA PHE A 28 -7.80 -2.27 -1.29
C PHE A 28 -9.34 -2.36 -1.31
N GLY A 29 -10.02 -1.96 -0.24
CA GLY A 29 -11.47 -2.07 -0.05
C GLY A 29 -11.97 -3.49 0.23
N SER A 30 -11.45 -4.48 -0.50
CA SER A 30 -11.81 -5.90 -0.34
C SER A 30 -10.81 -6.67 0.55
N ALA A 31 -9.57 -6.18 0.65
CA ALA A 31 -8.55 -6.76 1.51
C ALA A 31 -7.54 -5.71 1.97
N GLN A 32 -7.16 -5.78 3.24
CA GLN A 32 -6.03 -5.03 3.79
C GLN A 32 -4.74 -5.83 3.56
N ARG A 33 -3.72 -5.19 2.99
CA ARG A 33 -2.42 -5.78 2.71
C ARG A 33 -1.34 -5.00 3.44
N ARG A 34 -0.52 -5.73 4.18
CA ARG A 34 0.70 -5.22 4.79
C ARG A 34 1.87 -5.50 3.86
N ILE A 35 2.53 -4.45 3.39
CA ILE A 35 3.66 -4.54 2.47
C ILE A 35 4.93 -4.17 3.23
N PRO A 36 5.81 -5.15 3.55
CA PRO A 36 7.08 -4.87 4.22
C PRO A 36 8.08 -4.21 3.27
N SER A 37 8.96 -3.38 3.83
CA SER A 37 10.12 -2.81 3.13
C SER A 37 11.09 -3.90 2.66
N PRO A 38 11.78 -3.72 1.51
CA PRO A 38 11.65 -2.60 0.59
C PRO A 38 10.36 -2.79 -0.22
N TYR A 39 9.58 -1.72 -0.41
CA TYR A 39 8.27 -1.72 -1.07
C TYR A 39 8.34 -2.14 -2.55
N ALA A 40 8.79 -3.35 -2.83
CA ALA A 40 9.37 -3.80 -4.09
C ALA A 40 8.40 -3.80 -5.29
N LYS A 41 7.13 -3.44 -5.04
CA LYS A 41 6.07 -3.36 -6.04
C LYS A 41 5.12 -2.18 -5.86
N MET A 42 5.44 -1.19 -5.01
CA MET A 42 4.61 0.01 -4.90
C MET A 42 5.25 1.17 -5.66
N THR A 43 4.62 1.54 -6.78
CA THR A 43 4.84 2.84 -7.40
C THR A 43 3.89 3.81 -6.73
N LYS A 44 4.43 4.77 -5.99
CA LYS A 44 3.68 5.90 -5.43
C LYS A 44 3.15 6.73 -6.62
N LEU A 45 1.84 6.93 -6.71
CA LEU A 45 1.22 7.78 -7.74
C LEU A 45 1.09 9.22 -7.25
#